data_AF-A0A965M5K5-F1
#
_entry.id   AF-A0A965M5K5-F1
#
_cell.length_a   1.000
_cell.length_b   1.000
_cell.length_c   1.000
_cell.angle_alpha   90.00
_cell.angle_beta   90.00
_cell.angle_gamma   90.00
#
_symmetry.space_group_name_H-M   'P 1'
#
loop_
_entity.id
_entity.type
_entity.pdbx_description
1 polymer ?
#
loop_
_entity_poly.entity_id
_entity_poly.type
_entity_poly.pdbx_seq_one_letter_code
_entity_poly.pdbx_strand_id
1 'polypeptide(L)'
;MKSSSTPLRDLTKEALYYDYASTANPIFAGLIPPVPYHSFSPDFFQQKSSGILPLDVSEKMKCPGPATSQLFFVFQGSGRTEACGRTIEWKQGDFMVFPA
;
A
#
# COMPACT_ATOMS: atom_id res chain seq x y z
N MET A 1 -21.43 -34.60 40.15
CA MET A 1 -21.16 -33.68 39.01
C MET A 1 -19.66 -33.63 38.79
N LYS A 2 -19.13 -34.34 37.77
CA LYS A 2 -17.71 -34.22 37.38
C LYS A 2 -17.64 -33.22 36.23
N SER A 3 -16.99 -32.09 36.47
CA SER A 3 -16.62 -31.13 35.43
C SER A 3 -15.62 -31.80 34.49
N SER A 4 -16.02 -32.05 33.24
CA SER A 4 -15.11 -32.56 32.22
C SER A 4 -14.26 -31.39 31.70
N SER A 5 -13.02 -31.29 32.18
CA SER A 5 -12.03 -30.43 31.53
C SER A 5 -11.50 -31.16 30.30
N THR A 6 -11.85 -30.68 29.11
CA THR A 6 -11.21 -31.14 27.87
C THR A 6 -9.72 -30.80 27.96
N PRO A 7 -8.80 -31.78 27.81
CA PRO A 7 -7.38 -31.50 27.88
C PRO A 7 -6.97 -30.60 26.70
N LEU A 8 -6.31 -29.48 27.00
CA LEU A 8 -5.81 -28.47 26.04
C LEU A 8 -5.07 -29.05 24.81
N ARG A 9 -4.52 -30.27 24.94
CA ARG A 9 -3.85 -31.01 23.86
C ARG A 9 -4.75 -31.30 22.67
N ASP A 10 -6.05 -31.42 22.86
CA ASP A 10 -6.97 -31.80 21.77
C ASP A 10 -7.30 -30.63 20.82
N LEU A 11 -7.12 -29.39 21.28
CA LEU A 11 -7.44 -28.18 20.49
C LEU A 11 -6.37 -27.81 19.45
N THR A 12 -5.17 -28.38 19.55
CA THR A 12 -4.03 -28.03 18.68
C THR A 12 -3.71 -29.12 17.64
N LYS A 13 -4.44 -30.25 17.67
CA LYS A 13 -4.21 -31.39 16.77
C LYS A 13 -4.34 -31.03 15.30
N GLU A 14 -5.25 -30.12 14.97
CA GLU A 14 -5.51 -29.61 13.62
C GLU A 14 -4.95 -28.19 13.40
N ALA A 15 -4.16 -27.66 14.36
CA ALA A 15 -3.63 -26.31 14.23
C ALA A 15 -2.45 -26.29 13.25
N LEU A 16 -2.57 -25.49 12.19
CA LEU A 16 -1.49 -25.24 11.24
C LEU A 16 -0.77 -23.95 11.64
N TYR A 17 0.52 -24.06 11.93
CA TYR A 17 1.38 -22.90 12.15
C TYR A 17 2.04 -22.50 10.83
N TYR A 18 1.74 -21.30 10.36
CA TYR A 18 2.42 -20.70 9.22
C TYR A 18 3.34 -19.59 9.72
N ASP A 19 4.63 -19.78 9.58
CA ASP A 19 5.60 -18.71 9.79
C ASP A 19 5.59 -17.77 8.59
N TYR A 20 5.06 -16.57 8.81
CA TYR A 20 4.93 -15.55 7.78
C TYR A 20 6.30 -15.03 7.33
N ALA A 21 7.30 -15.02 8.22
CA ALA A 21 8.63 -14.50 7.90
C ALA A 21 9.39 -15.42 6.94
N SER A 22 9.25 -16.74 7.03
CA SER A 22 9.90 -17.67 6.09
C SER A 22 9.17 -17.82 4.76
N THR A 23 7.87 -17.56 4.71
CA THR A 23 7.05 -17.86 3.51
C THR A 23 6.63 -16.63 2.70
N ALA A 24 6.51 -15.46 3.33
CA ALA A 24 6.01 -14.24 2.70
C ALA A 24 7.01 -13.06 2.76
N ASN A 25 8.29 -13.34 3.02
CA ASN A 25 9.35 -12.34 3.02
C ASN A 25 10.26 -12.47 1.79
N PRO A 26 9.90 -11.83 0.67
CA PRO A 26 10.67 -11.93 -0.58
C PRO A 26 12.05 -11.26 -0.48
N ILE A 27 12.27 -10.37 0.51
CA ILE A 27 13.57 -9.75 0.76
C ILE A 27 14.53 -10.78 1.37
N PHE A 28 14.11 -11.51 2.40
CA PHE A 28 14.94 -12.56 3.01
C PHE A 28 15.18 -13.74 2.06
N ALA A 29 14.21 -14.06 1.20
CA ALA A 29 14.36 -15.05 0.15
C ALA A 29 15.22 -14.58 -1.05
N GLY A 30 15.68 -13.33 -1.06
CA GLY A 30 16.48 -12.76 -2.15
C GLY A 30 15.72 -12.60 -3.47
N LEU A 31 14.39 -12.66 -3.44
CA LEU A 31 13.52 -12.56 -4.62
C LEU A 31 13.37 -11.11 -5.11
N ILE A 32 13.46 -10.14 -4.20
CA ILE A 32 13.44 -8.71 -4.51
C ILE A 32 14.50 -7.96 -3.67
N PRO A 33 15.05 -6.84 -4.18
CA PRO A 33 15.88 -5.96 -3.35
C PRO A 33 15.05 -5.33 -2.22
N PRO A 34 15.69 -4.89 -1.11
CA PRO A 34 15.03 -4.12 -0.07
C PRO A 34 14.38 -2.86 -0.66
N VAL A 35 13.17 -2.54 -0.20
CA VAL A 35 12.52 -1.27 -0.54
C VAL A 35 13.29 -0.13 0.13
N PRO A 36 13.84 0.83 -0.62
CA PRO A 36 14.65 1.91 -0.09
C PRO A 36 13.77 2.86 0.71
N TYR A 37 14.24 3.22 1.91
CA TYR A 37 13.66 4.32 2.67
C TYR A 37 14.08 5.66 2.05
N HIS A 38 13.13 6.56 1.85
CA HIS A 38 13.39 7.92 1.39
C HIS A 38 12.51 8.94 2.11
N SER A 39 13.14 9.99 2.62
CA SER A 39 12.46 11.15 3.19
C SER A 39 12.57 12.34 2.24
N PHE A 40 11.45 13.03 2.03
CA PHE A 40 11.39 14.30 1.31
C PHE A 40 11.46 15.43 2.35
N SER A 41 12.27 16.47 2.07
CA SER A 41 12.43 17.59 3.01
C SER A 41 11.15 18.45 3.07
N PRO A 42 10.94 19.24 4.15
CA PRO A 42 9.84 20.20 4.20
C PRO A 42 9.82 21.17 3.00
N ASP A 43 10.99 21.59 2.53
CA ASP A 43 11.15 22.49 1.38
C ASP A 43 10.59 21.88 0.08
N PHE A 44 10.66 20.55 -0.07
CA PHE A 44 10.05 19.85 -1.20
C PHE A 44 8.54 20.11 -1.28
N PHE A 45 7.85 20.12 -0.14
CA PHE A 45 6.40 20.33 -0.07
C PHE A 45 5.97 21.79 -0.26
N GLN A 46 6.91 22.74 -0.15
CA GLN A 46 6.64 24.17 -0.29
C GLN A 46 6.82 24.67 -1.74
N GLN A 47 7.22 23.80 -2.67
CA GLN A 47 7.48 24.17 -4.06
C GLN A 47 6.25 24.71 -4.80
N LYS A 48 5.03 24.37 -4.35
CA LYS A 48 3.78 24.79 -4.99
C LYS A 48 2.74 25.12 -3.94
N SER A 49 1.93 26.17 -4.18
CA SER A 49 0.78 26.51 -3.34
C SER A 49 -0.37 25.51 -3.49
N SER A 50 -0.55 24.97 -4.70
CA SER A 50 -1.41 23.82 -4.98
C SER A 50 -0.88 23.05 -6.20
N GLY A 51 -1.02 21.74 -6.18
CA GLY A 51 -0.61 20.88 -7.29
C GLY A 51 -0.11 19.51 -6.84
N ILE A 52 0.23 18.68 -7.83
CA ILE A 52 0.79 17.35 -7.59
C ILE A 52 2.31 17.48 -7.40
N LEU A 53 2.80 16.93 -6.28
CA LEU A 53 4.21 16.72 -5.99
C LEU A 53 4.49 15.21 -5.97
N PRO A 54 5.21 14.66 -6.96
CA PRO A 54 5.42 13.22 -7.04
C PRO A 54 6.44 12.78 -5.99
N LEU A 55 6.03 11.89 -5.08
CA LEU A 55 6.91 11.25 -4.08
C LEU A 55 7.66 10.06 -4.71
N ASP A 56 8.28 10.28 -5.86
CA ASP A 56 8.82 9.21 -6.68
C ASP A 56 10.17 8.67 -6.17
N VAL A 57 10.27 7.35 -6.06
CA VAL A 57 11.51 6.61 -5.73
C VAL A 57 11.91 5.62 -6.84
N SER A 58 11.34 5.77 -8.03
CA SER A 58 11.52 4.88 -9.20
C SER A 58 12.99 4.65 -9.57
N GLU A 59 13.80 5.71 -9.54
CA GLU A 59 15.22 5.64 -9.82
C GLU A 59 15.95 4.67 -8.86
N LYS A 60 15.65 4.76 -7.57
CA LYS A 60 16.24 3.88 -6.54
C LYS A 60 15.71 2.45 -6.66
N MET A 61 14.44 2.31 -7.07
CA MET A 61 13.78 1.02 -7.30
C MET A 61 14.12 0.38 -8.64
N LYS A 62 14.77 1.11 -9.55
CA LYS A 62 15.08 0.69 -10.93
C LYS A 62 13.84 0.26 -11.71
N CYS A 63 12.70 0.92 -11.50
CA CYS A 63 11.48 0.66 -12.26
C CYS A 63 11.27 1.72 -13.37
N PRO A 64 10.62 1.35 -14.49
CA PRO A 64 10.50 2.21 -15.67
C PRO A 64 9.47 3.35 -15.52
N GLY A 65 8.62 3.32 -14.48
CA GLY A 65 7.61 4.34 -14.20
C GLY A 65 7.67 4.79 -12.73
N PRO A 66 6.91 5.83 -12.36
CA PRO A 66 6.88 6.34 -11.00
C PRO A 66 6.60 5.23 -9.99
N ALA A 67 7.42 5.09 -8.96
CA ALA A 67 7.23 4.06 -7.92
C ALA A 67 6.19 4.50 -6.88
N THR A 68 5.10 5.13 -7.30
CA THR A 68 4.12 5.73 -6.40
C THR A 68 2.75 5.75 -7.05
N SER A 69 1.81 5.03 -6.46
CA SER A 69 0.39 5.19 -6.78
C SER A 69 -0.11 6.52 -6.22
N GLN A 70 -1.09 7.13 -6.90
CA GLN A 70 -1.68 8.38 -6.48
C GLN A 70 -3.03 8.11 -5.84
N LEU A 71 -3.27 8.64 -4.64
CA LEU A 71 -4.57 8.61 -3.97
C LEU A 71 -5.12 10.02 -3.89
N PHE A 72 -6.35 10.20 -4.37
CA PHE A 72 -7.08 11.45 -4.31
C PHE A 72 -8.32 11.27 -3.43
N PHE A 73 -8.56 12.24 -2.55
CA PHE A 73 -9.81 12.38 -1.81
C PHE A 73 -10.53 13.65 -2.26
N VAL A 74 -11.79 13.54 -2.67
CA VAL A 74 -12.59 14.70 -3.08
C VAL A 74 -13.23 15.31 -1.84
N PHE A 75 -12.55 16.30 -1.26
CA PHE A 75 -13.06 17.00 -0.09
C PHE A 75 -14.37 17.75 -0.36
N GLN A 76 -14.52 18.33 -1.56
CA GLN A 76 -15.71 19.05 -2.01
C GLN A 76 -15.79 19.12 -3.55
N GLY A 77 -17.00 19.22 -4.11
CA GLY A 77 -17.25 19.42 -5.54
C GLY A 77 -17.57 18.13 -6.31
N SER A 78 -17.60 18.23 -7.63
CA SER A 78 -17.78 17.09 -8.55
C SER A 78 -17.12 17.39 -9.88
N GLY A 79 -16.71 16.36 -10.61
CA GLY A 79 -16.06 16.51 -11.89
C GLY A 79 -15.65 15.18 -12.51
N ARG A 80 -14.74 15.28 -13.47
CA ARG A 80 -14.26 14.17 -14.29
C ARG A 80 -12.74 14.17 -14.35
N THR A 81 -12.16 12.99 -14.33
CA THR A 81 -10.74 12.74 -14.63
C THR A 81 -10.62 11.76 -15.78
N GLU A 82 -9.68 12.00 -16.70
CA GLU A 82 -9.29 11.05 -17.73
C GLU A 82 -7.97 10.38 -17.35
N ALA A 83 -7.98 9.05 -17.21
CA ALA A 83 -6.79 8.29 -16.87
C ALA A 83 -6.90 6.86 -17.42
N CYS A 84 -5.77 6.28 -17.84
CA CYS A 84 -5.71 4.91 -18.37
C CYS A 84 -6.72 4.63 -19.51
N GLY A 85 -7.00 5.64 -20.35
CA GLY A 85 -8.00 5.54 -21.42
C GLY A 85 -9.45 5.45 -20.93
N ARG A 86 -9.70 5.75 -19.65
CA ARG A 86 -11.02 5.74 -19.03
C ARG A 86 -11.39 7.11 -18.50
N THR A 87 -12.70 7.36 -18.49
CA THR A 87 -13.31 8.50 -17.84
C THR A 87 -13.80 8.08 -16.46
N ILE A 88 -13.39 8.80 -15.42
CA ILE A 88 -13.83 8.60 -14.04
C ILE A 88 -14.56 9.87 -13.61
N GLU A 89 -15.87 9.74 -13.45
CA GLU A 89 -16.71 10.77 -12.81
C GLU A 89 -16.60 10.62 -11.30
N TRP A 90 -16.48 11.74 -10.59
CA TRP A 90 -16.31 11.77 -9.14
C TRP A 90 -17.10 12.91 -8.49
N LYS A 91 -17.41 12.76 -7.21
CA LYS A 91 -18.12 13.73 -6.38
C LYS A 91 -17.52 13.80 -4.96
N GLN A 92 -17.96 14.78 -4.20
CA GLN A 92 -17.57 14.96 -2.80
C GLN A 92 -17.72 13.67 -2.00
N GLY A 93 -16.67 13.31 -1.26
CA GLY A 93 -16.58 12.09 -0.47
C GLY A 93 -15.98 10.90 -1.21
N ASP A 94 -15.76 10.99 -2.53
CA ASP A 94 -15.15 9.91 -3.29
C ASP A 94 -13.64 9.81 -3.05
N PHE A 95 -13.14 8.58 -3.15
CA PHE A 95 -11.72 8.25 -3.17
C PHE A 95 -11.36 7.66 -4.53
N MET A 96 -10.26 8.13 -5.12
CA MET A 96 -9.72 7.59 -6.37
C MET A 96 -8.28 7.17 -6.14
N VAL A 97 -7.92 5.98 -6.62
CA VAL A 97 -6.54 5.49 -6.61
C VAL A 97 -6.13 5.18 -8.04
N PHE A 98 -4.99 5.73 -8.45
CA PHE A 98 -4.40 5.47 -9.76
C PHE A 98 -3.16 4.58 -9.61
N PRO A 99 -3.02 3.55 -10.46
CA PRO A 99 -1.82 2.73 -10.46
C PRO A 99 -0.59 3.57 -10.83
N ALA A 100 0.57 3.09 -10.36
CA ALA A 100 1.89 3.53 -10.80
C ALA A 100 2.14 3.18 -12.28
#